data_AF-A0AAV0WD67-F1
#
_entry.id   AF-A0AAV0WD67-F1
#
_cell.length_a   1.000
_cell.length_b   1.000
_cell.length_c   1.000
_cell.angle_alpha   90.00
_cell.angle_beta   90.00
_cell.angle_gamma   90.00
#
_symmetry.space_group_name_H-M   'P 1'
#
loop_
_entity.id
_entity.type
_entity.pdbx_description
1 polymer ?
#
loop_
_entity_poly.entity_id
_entity_poly.type
_entity_poly.pdbx_seq_one_letter_code
_entity_poly.pdbx_strand_id
1 'polypeptide(L)'
;MEQEIKINCFNVALDNMISGLNDRFSQETLGIISSVGNVLQLSPTVDNIKLLNKVFTIDMDKLEQEIKLLKGFTDIPCGSSTTNIDQWLDWLQQLDRKNLFSHFYDVLMEFLVIPVTSCSCERSFSKLSIVKSKLLNTMTQNRLEALLLMFVEQELLSELDYDNIIDEFKNIIPHNRRLIL
;
A
#
# COMPACT_ATOMS: atom_id res chain seq x y z
N MET A 1 -18.91 42.56 4.48
CA MET A 1 -18.38 41.89 3.28
C MET A 1 -17.13 41.08 3.58
N GLU A 2 -16.00 41.68 4.01
CA GLU A 2 -14.78 40.89 4.32
C GLU A 2 -14.96 39.86 5.44
N GLN A 3 -15.60 40.23 6.55
CA GLN A 3 -15.86 39.30 7.65
C GLN A 3 -16.80 38.15 7.24
N GLU A 4 -17.74 38.43 6.34
CA GLU A 4 -18.71 37.45 5.85
C GLU A 4 -18.05 36.45 4.89
N ILE A 5 -17.17 36.93 4.00
CA ILE A 5 -16.34 36.07 3.14
C ILE A 5 -15.38 35.21 3.99
N LYS A 6 -14.81 35.79 5.07
CA LYS A 6 -13.93 35.05 5.97
C LYS A 6 -14.65 33.90 6.66
N ILE A 7 -15.86 34.14 7.17
CA ILE A 7 -16.63 33.13 7.89
C ILE A 7 -17.19 32.07 6.93
N ASN A 8 -17.81 32.48 5.82
CA ASN A 8 -18.58 31.57 4.98
C ASN A 8 -17.76 30.88 3.88
N CYS A 9 -16.61 31.43 3.50
CA CYS A 9 -15.75 30.83 2.47
C CYS A 9 -14.42 30.36 3.05
N PHE A 10 -13.65 31.25 3.69
CA PHE A 10 -12.28 30.93 4.10
C PHE A 10 -12.24 29.88 5.22
N ASN A 11 -13.01 30.07 6.30
CA ASN A 11 -13.05 29.11 7.40
C ASN A 11 -13.64 27.76 6.94
N VAL A 12 -14.70 27.79 6.13
CA VAL A 12 -15.29 26.55 5.56
C VAL A 12 -14.27 25.79 4.70
N ALA A 13 -13.47 26.50 3.90
CA ALA A 13 -12.41 25.87 3.10
C ALA A 13 -11.31 25.27 3.99
N LEU A 14 -10.92 25.96 5.07
CA LEU A 14 -9.96 25.44 6.05
C LEU A 14 -10.50 24.21 6.78
N ASP A 15 -11.75 24.25 7.24
CA ASP A 15 -12.38 23.13 7.94
C ASP A 15 -12.50 21.91 7.02
N ASN A 16 -12.86 22.10 5.75
CA ASN A 16 -12.86 21.04 4.76
C ASN A 16 -11.45 20.48 4.50
N MET A 17 -10.43 21.34 4.47
CA MET A 17 -9.05 20.90 4.29
C MET A 17 -8.56 20.11 5.50
N ILE A 18 -8.86 20.55 6.72
CA ILE A 18 -8.52 19.87 7.96
C ILE A 18 -9.28 18.53 8.06
N SER A 19 -10.57 18.52 7.76
CA SER A 19 -11.38 17.29 7.72
C SER A 19 -10.81 16.32 6.70
N GLY A 20 -10.50 16.78 5.49
CA GLY A 20 -9.89 15.95 4.46
C GLY A 20 -8.52 15.40 4.88
N LEU A 21 -7.72 16.16 5.62
CA LEU A 21 -6.47 15.67 6.20
C LEU A 21 -6.72 14.61 7.27
N ASN A 22 -7.68 14.81 8.17
CA ASN A 22 -8.00 13.85 9.23
C ASN A 22 -8.59 12.53 8.68
N ASP A 23 -9.45 12.62 7.67
CA ASP A 23 -10.02 11.45 6.98
C ASP A 23 -8.93 10.69 6.21
N ARG A 24 -8.02 11.42 5.55
CA ARG A 24 -6.91 10.86 4.77
C ARG A 24 -5.83 10.23 5.65
N PHE A 25 -5.49 10.87 6.77
CA PHE A 25 -4.49 10.42 7.74
C PHE A 25 -5.20 9.97 9.00
N SER A 26 -5.92 8.86 8.91
CA SER A 26 -6.63 8.30 10.06
C SER A 26 -5.67 8.11 11.24
N GLN A 27 -6.15 8.43 12.44
CA GLN A 27 -5.37 8.30 13.67
C GLN A 27 -4.90 6.86 13.91
N GLU A 28 -5.65 5.87 13.41
CA GLU A 28 -5.27 4.46 13.48
C GLU A 28 -3.98 4.17 12.69
N THR A 29 -3.85 4.69 11.46
CA THR A 29 -2.65 4.51 10.64
C THR A 29 -1.42 5.15 11.30
N LEU A 30 -1.59 6.33 11.91
CA LEU A 30 -0.52 7.00 12.67
C LEU A 30 -0.12 6.20 13.92
N GLY A 31 -1.10 5.58 14.60
CA GLY A 31 -0.86 4.66 15.71
C GLY A 31 -0.06 3.43 15.30
N ILE A 32 -0.32 2.88 14.11
CA ILE A 32 0.44 1.76 13.55
C ILE A 32 1.89 2.20 13.24
N ILE A 33 2.08 3.33 12.56
CA ILE A 33 3.42 3.84 12.19
C ILE A 33 4.28 4.07 13.44
N SER A 34 3.71 4.71 14.47
CA SER A 34 4.45 4.93 15.73
C SER A 34 4.77 3.63 16.45
N SER A 35 3.84 2.66 16.43
CA SER A 35 4.06 1.33 17.02
C SER A 35 5.17 0.55 16.31
N VAL A 36 5.18 0.54 14.97
CA VAL A 36 6.25 -0.08 14.17
C VAL A 36 7.57 0.65 14.36
N GLY A 37 7.57 1.99 14.43
CA GLY A 37 8.76 2.78 14.74
C GLY A 37 9.37 2.42 16.10
N ASN A 38 8.55 2.13 17.11
CA ASN A 38 9.01 1.68 18.42
C ASN A 38 9.55 0.24 18.39
N VAL A 39 8.97 -0.64 17.55
CA VAL A 39 9.50 -2.00 17.30
C VAL A 39 10.87 -1.94 16.64
N LEU A 40 11.08 -1.05 15.66
CA LEU A 40 12.38 -0.82 15.02
C LEU A 40 13.43 -0.28 16.00
N GLN A 41 13.03 0.53 16.98
CA GLN A 41 13.90 0.99 18.08
C GLN A 41 14.11 -0.08 19.16
N LEU A 42 13.52 -1.27 18.99
CA LEU A 42 13.50 -2.36 19.98
C LEU A 42 12.90 -1.94 21.32
N SER A 43 12.11 -0.87 21.38
CA SER A 43 11.49 -0.36 22.60
C SER A 43 9.97 -0.23 22.47
N PRO A 44 9.23 -1.30 22.09
CA PRO A 44 7.79 -1.23 22.03
C PRO A 44 7.18 -1.11 23.44
N THR A 45 6.18 -0.24 23.58
CA THR A 45 5.34 -0.20 24.78
C THR A 45 4.28 -1.29 24.69
N VAL A 46 3.75 -1.76 25.82
CA VAL A 46 2.69 -2.79 25.88
C VAL A 46 1.51 -2.44 24.97
N ASP A 47 1.13 -1.16 24.90
CA ASP A 47 0.03 -0.70 24.05
C ASP A 47 0.36 -0.74 22.56
N ASN A 48 1.65 -0.60 22.17
CA ASN A 48 2.08 -0.77 20.78
C ASN A 48 1.92 -2.21 20.34
N ILE A 49 2.39 -3.16 21.16
CA ILE A 49 2.31 -4.58 20.79
C ILE A 49 0.84 -5.01 20.71
N LYS A 50 -0.03 -4.54 21.63
CA LYS A 50 -1.48 -4.81 21.58
C LYS A 50 -2.13 -4.27 20.30
N LEU A 51 -1.75 -3.06 19.88
CA LEU A 51 -2.24 -2.46 18.65
C LEU A 51 -1.82 -3.31 17.44
N LEU A 52 -0.54 -3.71 17.38
CA LEU A 52 0.00 -4.55 16.32
C LEU A 52 -0.70 -5.92 16.28
N ASN A 53 -0.93 -6.58 17.42
CA ASN A 53 -1.68 -7.84 17.45
C ASN A 53 -3.11 -7.70 16.91
N LYS A 54 -3.80 -6.60 17.22
CA LYS A 54 -5.15 -6.34 16.71
C LYS A 54 -5.17 -6.18 15.18
N VAL A 55 -4.15 -5.54 14.62
CA VAL A 55 -4.09 -5.19 13.19
C VAL A 55 -3.51 -6.33 12.35
N PHE A 56 -2.44 -6.95 12.85
CA PHE A 56 -1.59 -7.89 12.11
C PHE A 56 -1.79 -9.35 12.55
N THR A 57 -2.59 -9.62 13.59
CA THR A 57 -2.82 -10.99 14.10
C THR A 57 -1.55 -11.74 14.52
N ILE A 58 -0.53 -11.00 14.97
CA ILE A 58 0.79 -11.54 15.35
C ILE A 58 0.83 -12.00 16.81
N ASP A 59 1.57 -13.09 17.08
CA ASP A 59 1.79 -13.63 18.42
C ASP A 59 2.66 -12.68 19.28
N MET A 60 2.04 -12.09 20.30
CA MET A 60 2.63 -11.09 21.19
C MET A 60 3.86 -11.60 21.92
N ASP A 61 3.77 -12.81 22.47
CA ASP A 61 4.80 -13.36 23.36
C ASP A 61 6.06 -13.69 22.57
N LYS A 62 5.89 -14.20 21.34
CA LYS A 62 7.00 -14.51 20.44
C LYS A 62 7.67 -13.25 19.92
N LEU A 63 6.90 -12.24 19.52
CA LEU A 63 7.46 -10.96 19.10
C LEU A 63 8.26 -10.30 20.22
N GLU A 64 7.76 -10.32 21.46
CA GLU A 64 8.50 -9.75 22.60
C GLU A 64 9.81 -10.51 22.88
N GLN A 65 9.81 -11.84 22.75
CA GLN A 65 11.00 -12.66 22.89
C GLN A 65 12.03 -12.37 21.78
N GLU A 66 11.59 -12.28 20.53
CA GLU A 66 12.44 -11.92 19.40
C GLU A 66 13.08 -10.55 19.60
N ILE A 67 12.31 -9.55 20.04
CA ILE A 67 12.83 -8.19 20.33
C ILE A 67 13.83 -8.21 21.49
N LYS A 68 13.61 -9.03 22.53
CA LYS A 68 14.58 -9.21 23.62
C LYS A 68 15.88 -9.84 23.13
N LEU A 69 15.82 -10.82 22.25
CA LEU A 69 16.99 -11.42 21.63
C LEU A 69 17.74 -10.41 20.75
N LEU A 70 17.00 -9.65 19.94
CA LEU A 70 17.56 -8.60 19.09
C LEU A 70 18.35 -7.58 19.92
N LYS A 71 17.86 -7.12 21.07
CA LYS A 71 18.63 -6.21 21.96
C LYS A 71 20.02 -6.72 22.36
N GLY A 72 20.26 -8.02 22.33
CA GLY A 72 21.54 -8.62 22.65
C GLY A 72 22.59 -8.54 21.54
N PHE A 73 22.20 -8.21 20.30
CA PHE A 73 23.13 -8.07 19.18
C PHE A 73 23.69 -6.65 19.12
N THR A 74 24.98 -6.53 18.85
CA THR A 74 25.66 -5.22 18.69
C THR A 74 25.72 -4.76 17.24
N ASP A 75 25.46 -5.66 16.29
CA ASP A 75 25.54 -5.43 14.85
C ASP A 75 24.13 -5.44 14.25
N ILE A 76 23.32 -4.44 14.60
CA ILE A 76 21.93 -4.30 14.14
C ILE A 76 21.78 -2.94 13.46
N PRO A 77 20.98 -2.84 12.39
CA PRO A 77 20.60 -1.55 11.82
C PRO A 77 19.91 -0.68 12.88
N CYS A 78 20.52 0.45 13.21
CA CYS A 78 20.03 1.34 14.26
C CYS A 78 19.44 2.60 13.64
N GLY A 79 18.14 2.84 13.86
CA GLY A 79 17.47 4.03 13.37
C GLY A 79 15.96 4.03 13.63
N SER A 80 15.41 5.21 13.92
CA SER A 80 13.98 5.41 14.19
C SER A 80 13.13 5.65 12.95
N SER A 81 13.77 5.82 11.79
CA SER A 81 13.10 6.26 10.56
C SER A 81 12.73 5.07 9.68
N THR A 82 11.59 5.18 8.99
CA THR A 82 11.11 4.25 7.95
C THR A 82 12.13 4.04 6.82
N THR A 83 13.12 4.92 6.68
CA THR A 83 14.28 4.81 5.78
C THR A 83 15.34 3.80 6.21
N ASN A 84 15.11 3.06 7.30
CA ASN A 84 16.00 1.96 7.72
C ASN A 84 15.34 0.59 7.56
N ILE A 85 14.09 0.53 7.09
CA ILE A 85 13.37 -0.75 6.90
C ILE A 85 14.10 -1.60 5.86
N ASP A 86 14.60 -0.98 4.80
CA ASP A 86 15.48 -1.58 3.80
C ASP A 86 16.73 -2.20 4.44
N GLN A 87 17.43 -1.47 5.32
CA GLN A 87 18.61 -1.98 6.03
C GLN A 87 18.26 -3.16 6.94
N TRP A 88 17.10 -3.10 7.61
CA TRP A 88 16.58 -4.20 8.41
C TRP A 88 16.25 -5.42 7.57
N LEU A 89 15.63 -5.25 6.39
CA LEU A 89 15.33 -6.34 5.48
C LEU A 89 16.60 -6.99 4.93
N ASP A 90 17.58 -6.19 4.50
CA ASP A 90 18.87 -6.69 4.03
C ASP A 90 19.59 -7.47 5.14
N TRP A 91 19.56 -6.97 6.37
CA TRP A 91 20.15 -7.63 7.53
C TRP A 91 19.44 -8.93 7.91
N LEU A 92 18.10 -8.98 7.81
CA LEU A 92 17.30 -10.19 8.06
C LEU A 92 17.49 -11.23 6.96
N GLN A 93 17.76 -10.79 5.74
CA GLN A 93 18.03 -11.67 4.60
C GLN A 93 19.42 -12.29 4.67
N GLN A 94 20.37 -11.62 5.34
CA GLN A 94 21.68 -12.21 5.64
C GLN A 94 21.55 -13.34 6.67
N LEU A 95 22.26 -14.44 6.42
CA LEU A 95 22.42 -15.56 7.37
C LEU A 95 21.11 -16.26 7.79
N ASP A 96 20.09 -16.23 6.94
CA ASP A 96 18.77 -16.87 7.18
C ASP A 96 18.06 -16.40 8.47
N ARG A 97 18.38 -15.18 8.92
CA ARG A 97 17.83 -14.57 10.14
C ARG A 97 16.32 -14.31 10.03
N LYS A 98 15.77 -14.25 8.82
CA LYS A 98 14.33 -14.24 8.55
C LYS A 98 13.59 -15.39 9.27
N ASN A 99 14.14 -16.60 9.25
CA ASN A 99 13.49 -17.75 9.90
C ASN A 99 13.63 -17.69 11.43
N LEU A 100 14.71 -17.08 11.93
CA LEU A 100 14.96 -16.91 13.36
C LEU A 100 14.06 -15.82 13.98
N PHE A 101 13.80 -14.75 13.22
CA PHE A 101 12.99 -13.60 13.63
C PHE A 101 11.76 -13.45 12.73
N SER A 102 10.97 -14.52 12.62
CA SER A 102 9.81 -14.56 11.72
C SER A 102 8.79 -13.50 12.10
N HIS A 103 8.47 -13.36 13.40
CA HIS A 103 7.40 -12.44 13.82
C HIS A 103 7.82 -10.98 13.61
N PHE A 104 9.08 -10.66 13.90
CA PHE A 104 9.64 -9.34 13.62
C PHE A 104 9.63 -9.04 12.10
N TYR A 105 10.02 -10.01 11.27
CA TYR A 105 9.96 -9.88 9.81
C TYR A 105 8.53 -9.71 9.30
N ASP A 106 7.58 -10.46 9.84
CA ASP A 106 6.16 -10.40 9.47
C ASP A 106 5.57 -9.02 9.81
N VAL A 107 5.88 -8.43 10.98
CA VAL A 107 5.51 -7.04 11.31
C VAL A 107 5.99 -6.06 10.23
N LEU A 108 7.24 -6.19 9.78
CA LEU A 108 7.80 -5.30 8.76
C LEU A 108 7.12 -5.47 7.41
N MET A 109 6.89 -6.73 6.99
CA MET A 109 6.23 -7.02 5.73
C MET A 109 4.77 -6.55 5.72
N GLU A 110 4.03 -6.82 6.78
CA GLU A 110 2.64 -6.36 6.89
C GLU A 110 2.55 -4.83 6.92
N PHE A 111 3.49 -4.17 7.61
CA PHE A 111 3.57 -2.71 7.57
C PHE A 111 3.83 -2.14 6.17
N LEU A 112 4.69 -2.78 5.36
CA LEU A 112 4.98 -2.36 3.98
C LEU A 112 3.77 -2.52 3.05
N VAL A 113 2.87 -3.44 3.34
CA VAL A 113 1.64 -3.66 2.56
C VAL A 113 0.55 -2.65 2.93
N ILE A 114 0.58 -2.07 4.15
CA ILE A 114 -0.39 -1.04 4.53
C ILE A 114 -0.17 0.21 3.66
N PRO A 115 -1.20 0.66 2.92
CA PRO A 115 -1.14 1.93 2.22
C PRO A 115 -1.22 3.08 3.23
N VAL A 116 -0.07 3.53 3.72
CA VAL A 116 0.03 4.67 4.65
C VAL A 116 -0.40 5.99 3.97
N THR A 117 -0.34 6.06 2.64
CA THR A 117 -0.78 7.22 1.88
C THR A 117 -1.74 6.83 0.76
N SER A 118 -2.81 7.62 0.58
CA SER A 118 -3.69 7.52 -0.59
C SER A 118 -3.04 8.01 -1.89
N CYS A 119 -1.80 8.52 -1.85
CA CYS A 119 -1.16 9.19 -3.00
C CYS A 119 -1.02 8.26 -4.21
N SER A 120 -0.67 6.99 -4.00
CA SER A 120 -0.60 6.00 -5.08
C SER A 120 -1.98 5.74 -5.71
N CYS A 121 -3.03 5.61 -4.90
CA CYS A 121 -4.40 5.48 -5.39
C CYS A 121 -4.84 6.75 -6.14
N GLU A 122 -4.60 7.94 -5.60
CA GLU A 122 -4.91 9.23 -6.23
C GLU A 122 -4.17 9.41 -7.57
N ARG A 123 -2.92 8.98 -7.65
CA ARG A 123 -2.13 8.98 -8.90
C ARG A 123 -2.72 8.00 -9.92
N SER A 124 -3.13 6.81 -9.48
CA SER A 124 -3.84 5.85 -10.32
C SER A 124 -5.20 6.39 -10.79
N PHE A 125 -5.93 7.10 -9.93
CA PHE A 125 -7.19 7.80 -10.29
C PHE A 125 -6.97 8.98 -11.24
N SER A 126 -5.85 9.69 -11.13
CA SER A 126 -5.46 10.71 -12.10
C SER A 126 -5.18 10.07 -13.47
N LYS A 127 -4.47 8.94 -13.51
CA LYS A 127 -4.22 8.18 -14.74
C LYS A 127 -5.48 7.46 -15.28
N LEU A 128 -6.45 7.16 -14.44
CA LEU A 128 -7.76 6.64 -14.86
C LEU A 128 -8.45 7.57 -15.85
N SER A 129 -8.18 8.88 -15.83
CA SER A 129 -8.67 9.81 -16.85
C SER A 129 -8.13 9.54 -18.26
N ILE A 130 -6.97 8.87 -18.38
CA ILE A 130 -6.39 8.44 -19.66
C ILE A 130 -7.16 7.23 -20.19
N VAL A 131 -7.40 6.23 -19.33
CA VAL A 131 -8.17 5.02 -19.67
C VAL A 131 -9.63 5.37 -19.95
N LYS A 132 -10.21 6.22 -19.10
CA LYS A 132 -11.57 6.77 -19.20
C LYS A 132 -11.52 8.13 -19.90
N SER A 133 -11.07 8.14 -21.15
CA SER A 133 -11.09 9.34 -21.96
C SER A 133 -12.52 9.83 -22.17
N LYS A 134 -12.71 11.12 -22.47
CA LYS A 134 -14.04 11.73 -22.64
C LYS A 134 -14.91 11.02 -23.69
N LEU A 135 -14.28 10.36 -24.67
CA LEU A 135 -14.92 9.60 -25.75
C LEU A 135 -15.30 8.16 -25.33
N LEU A 136 -14.75 7.66 -24.23
CA LEU A 136 -14.91 6.28 -23.74
C LEU A 136 -15.80 6.19 -22.48
N ASN A 137 -16.49 7.28 -22.12
CA ASN A 137 -17.31 7.37 -20.91
C ASN A 137 -18.56 6.46 -20.89
N THR A 138 -18.90 5.80 -22.00
CA THR A 138 -20.04 4.86 -22.11
C THR A 138 -19.64 3.39 -22.00
N MET A 139 -18.38 3.06 -21.67
CA MET A 139 -17.96 1.67 -21.50
C MET A 139 -18.60 1.00 -20.27
N THR A 140 -18.78 -0.32 -20.34
CA THR A 140 -19.24 -1.12 -19.20
C THR A 140 -18.15 -1.22 -18.12
N GLN A 141 -18.58 -1.40 -16.87
CA GLN A 141 -17.66 -1.53 -15.72
C GLN A 141 -16.64 -2.67 -15.92
N ASN A 142 -17.09 -3.84 -16.38
CA ASN A 142 -16.20 -4.97 -16.64
C ASN A 142 -15.10 -4.65 -17.68
N ARG A 143 -15.43 -3.85 -18.71
CA ARG A 143 -14.44 -3.43 -19.72
C ARG A 143 -13.45 -2.42 -19.13
N LEU A 144 -13.91 -1.51 -18.28
CA LEU A 144 -13.05 -0.56 -17.59
C LEU A 144 -12.05 -1.26 -16.68
N GLU A 145 -12.52 -2.23 -15.89
CA GLU A 145 -11.68 -3.01 -14.98
C GLU A 145 -10.61 -3.79 -15.73
N ALA A 146 -10.97 -4.45 -16.83
CA ALA A 146 -10.00 -5.15 -17.67
C ALA A 146 -8.95 -4.22 -18.28
N LEU A 147 -9.36 -3.03 -18.78
CA LEU A 147 -8.44 -2.04 -19.32
C LEU A 147 -7.53 -1.45 -18.23
N LEU A 148 -8.05 -1.23 -17.02
CA LEU A 148 -7.27 -0.74 -15.90
C LEU A 148 -6.21 -1.76 -15.48
N LEU A 149 -6.58 -3.04 -15.40
CA LEU A 149 -5.66 -4.12 -15.10
C LEU A 149 -4.52 -4.17 -16.12
N MET A 150 -4.85 -4.10 -17.41
CA MET A 150 -3.84 -4.05 -18.46
C MET A 150 -2.94 -2.81 -18.38
N PHE A 151 -3.48 -1.69 -17.93
CA PHE A 151 -2.71 -0.47 -17.75
C PHE A 151 -1.72 -0.55 -16.57
N VAL A 152 -2.14 -1.18 -15.47
CA VAL A 152 -1.28 -1.42 -14.30
C VAL A 152 -0.16 -2.40 -14.66
N GLU A 153 -0.50 -3.49 -15.35
CA GLU A 153 0.41 -4.57 -15.75
C GLU A 153 1.06 -4.35 -17.12
N GLN A 154 1.21 -3.08 -17.55
CA GLN A 154 1.71 -2.74 -18.89
C GLN A 154 3.11 -3.30 -19.18
N GLU A 155 3.95 -3.46 -18.14
CA GLU A 155 5.31 -3.99 -18.27
C GLU A 155 5.27 -5.48 -18.62
N LEU A 156 4.50 -6.26 -17.87
CA LEU A 156 4.24 -7.67 -18.18
C LEU A 156 3.62 -7.84 -19.57
N LEU A 157 2.67 -6.98 -19.94
CA LEU A 157 2.02 -7.01 -21.26
C LEU A 157 2.97 -6.68 -22.41
N SER A 158 4.04 -5.93 -22.17
CA SER A 158 5.04 -5.61 -23.19
C SER A 158 5.93 -6.80 -23.53
N GLU A 159 6.01 -7.79 -22.64
CA GLU A 159 6.75 -9.04 -22.83
C GLU A 159 5.92 -10.14 -23.50
N LEU A 160 4.59 -9.97 -23.58
CA LEU A 160 3.70 -10.94 -24.20
C LEU A 160 3.75 -10.87 -25.74
N ASP A 161 3.71 -12.04 -26.37
CA ASP A 161 3.59 -12.15 -27.82
C ASP A 161 2.12 -11.97 -28.25
N TYR A 162 1.84 -10.81 -28.84
CA TYR A 162 0.50 -10.48 -29.33
C TYR A 162 0.00 -11.43 -30.41
N ASP A 163 0.87 -12.02 -31.23
CA ASP A 163 0.47 -12.93 -32.30
C ASP A 163 -0.09 -14.23 -31.70
N ASN A 164 0.54 -14.76 -30.65
CA ASN A 164 0.04 -15.92 -29.91
C ASN A 164 -1.32 -15.63 -29.25
N ILE A 165 -1.50 -14.45 -28.65
CA ILE A 165 -2.77 -14.06 -28.04
C ILE A 165 -3.88 -13.98 -29.10
N ILE A 166 -3.59 -13.41 -30.26
CA ILE A 166 -4.53 -13.32 -31.38
C ILE A 166 -4.92 -14.72 -31.86
N ASP A 167 -3.97 -15.63 -32.00
CA ASP A 167 -4.22 -17.00 -32.45
C ASP A 167 -4.99 -17.82 -31.40
N GLU A 168 -4.66 -17.68 -30.12
CA GLU A 168 -5.41 -18.30 -29.03
C GLU A 168 -6.86 -17.80 -29.00
N PHE A 169 -7.06 -16.48 -29.14
CA PHE A 169 -8.39 -15.89 -29.18
C PHE A 169 -9.22 -16.33 -30.40
N LYS A 170 -8.59 -16.57 -31.56
CA LYS A 170 -9.25 -17.19 -32.73
C LYS A 170 -9.74 -18.60 -32.42
N ASN A 171 -8.98 -19.36 -31.63
CA ASN A 171 -9.28 -20.77 -31.32
C ASN A 171 -10.32 -20.92 -30.21
N ILE A 172 -10.37 -20.00 -29.25
CA ILE A 172 -11.32 -20.04 -28.11
C ILE A 172 -12.77 -19.79 -28.54
N ILE A 173 -13.00 -19.07 -29.65
CA ILE A 173 -14.33 -18.58 -30.02
C ILE A 173 -14.75 -19.18 -31.37
N PRO A 174 -15.81 -20.01 -31.43
CA PRO A 174 -16.24 -20.65 -32.67
C PRO A 174 -16.59 -19.60 -33.74
N HIS A 175 -16.12 -19.87 -34.97
CA HIS A 175 -15.94 -19.02 -36.17
C HIS A 175 -16.99 -17.96 -36.59
N ASN A 176 -18.08 -17.71 -35.87
CA ASN A 176 -19.07 -16.72 -36.28
C ASN A 176 -18.84 -15.35 -35.64
N ARG A 177 -17.89 -14.60 -36.20
CA ARG A 177 -17.84 -13.13 -36.11
C ARG A 177 -17.82 -12.51 -37.50
N ARG A 178 -18.96 -12.53 -38.17
CA ARG A 178 -19.24 -11.46 -39.13
C ARG A 178 -19.58 -10.22 -38.30
N LEU A 179 -18.74 -9.19 -38.39
CA LEU A 179 -19.20 -7.83 -38.11
C LEU A 179 -20.31 -7.55 -39.13
N ILE A 180 -21.55 -7.56 -38.66
CA ILE A 180 -22.67 -7.07 -39.46
C ILE A 180 -22.47 -5.55 -39.50
N LEU A 181 -21.94 -5.07 -40.62
CA LEU A 181 -21.92 -3.65 -40.97
C LEU A 181 -23.35 -3.13 -41.11
#